data_AF-A0A953Y8F2-F1
#
_entry.id   AF-A0A953Y8F2-F1
#
_cell.length_a   1.000
_cell.length_b   1.000
_cell.length_c   1.000
_cell.angle_alpha   90.00
_cell.angle_beta   90.00
_cell.angle_gamma   90.00
#
_symmetry.space_group_name_H-M   'P 1'
#
loop_
_entity.id
_entity.type
_entity.pdbx_description
1 polymer ?
#
loop_
_entity_poly.entity_id
_entity_poly.type
_entity_poly.pdbx_seq_one_letter_code
_entity_poly.pdbx_strand_id
1 'polypeptide(L)'
;MDRIDRLTLSLIVRLLRIQKLPPFSYNLRSLFVRWSSTLLTVVGIGATVAVLSGVLALQQGFSRLYTENGRADVALFLRPGATSEGESAIMREQAQILIKETPEIARDAEGRALAAGEIYLALRQRKVDGGETNVAIRGVQPPSFVIAGVEVVEGRAFNPGNDEVVVGESLVGRIRGCELGADIQINTSPFKVVGIFRCPGPASSEIWGDVDRMGPILERKNFSRVVAKLDSAKDVAVVAERLDGDKRTPAKVISEREYLTGQTAALSWVLWILGTFLAAVMGAAAVFSGMN
;
A
#
# COMPACT_ATOMS: atom_id res chain seq x y z
N MET A 1 48.99 41.95 37.86
CA MET A 1 48.30 40.98 36.99
C MET A 1 47.14 41.63 36.22
N ASP A 2 47.19 42.93 35.90
CA ASP A 2 46.00 43.68 35.38
C ASP A 2 46.28 44.45 34.07
N ARG A 3 47.51 44.39 33.55
CA ARG A 3 47.93 45.08 32.32
C ARG A 3 48.00 44.17 31.09
N ILE A 4 48.20 42.87 31.29
CA ILE A 4 48.33 41.88 30.21
C ILE A 4 46.95 41.52 29.66
N ASP A 5 45.92 41.44 30.51
CA ASP A 5 44.53 41.15 30.09
C ASP A 5 43.89 42.27 29.27
N ARG A 6 44.24 43.55 29.51
CA ARG A 6 43.71 44.65 28.69
C ARG A 6 44.29 44.67 27.28
N LEU A 7 45.53 44.22 27.10
CA LEU A 7 46.19 44.16 25.80
C LEU A 7 45.63 43.02 24.94
N THR A 8 45.41 41.83 25.52
CA THR A 8 44.80 40.69 24.84
C THR A 8 43.33 40.96 24.48
N LEU A 9 42.55 41.58 25.37
CA LEU A 9 41.17 42.00 25.05
C LEU A 9 41.14 43.05 23.92
N SER A 10 42.06 44.02 23.94
CA SER A 10 42.14 45.05 22.89
C SER A 10 42.53 44.48 21.52
N LEU A 11 43.37 43.43 21.50
CA LEU A 11 43.78 42.72 20.29
C LEU A 11 42.64 41.86 19.74
N ILE A 12 41.90 41.17 20.60
CA ILE A 12 40.71 40.38 20.20
C ILE A 12 39.60 41.30 19.66
N VAL A 13 39.35 42.45 20.30
CA VAL A 13 38.37 43.45 19.82
C VAL A 13 38.85 44.11 18.52
N ARG A 14 40.16 44.33 18.33
CA ARG A 14 40.72 44.80 17.05
C ARG A 14 40.63 43.74 15.94
N LEU A 15 40.90 42.47 16.25
CA LEU A 15 40.77 41.35 15.31
C LEU A 15 39.32 41.13 14.87
N LEU A 16 38.36 41.23 15.79
CA LEU A 16 36.92 41.21 15.48
C LEU A 16 36.46 42.44 14.67
N ARG A 17 37.08 43.62 14.85
CA ARG A 17 36.80 44.81 14.03
C ARG A 17 37.39 44.75 12.61
N ILE A 18 38.42 43.93 12.40
CA ILE A 18 39.09 43.77 11.09
C ILE A 18 38.34 42.75 10.20
N GLN A 19 37.60 41.80 10.78
CA GLN A 19 36.56 41.06 10.07
C GLN A 19 35.32 41.94 9.86
N LYS A 20 35.44 43.00 9.04
CA LYS A 20 34.28 43.62 8.42
C LYS A 20 33.63 42.55 7.54
N LEU A 21 32.60 41.88 8.06
CA LEU A 21 31.62 41.19 7.24
C LEU A 21 31.23 42.15 6.11
N PRO A 22 31.37 41.77 4.82
CA PRO A 22 31.03 42.66 3.72
C PRO A 22 29.60 43.16 3.94
N PRO A 23 29.33 44.47 3.75
CA PRO A 23 28.01 45.02 4.03
C PRO A 23 26.96 44.23 3.25
N PHE A 24 26.01 43.63 3.97
CA PHE A 24 24.98 42.74 3.40
C PHE A 24 24.22 43.42 2.24
N SER A 25 24.13 44.75 2.30
CA SER A 25 23.59 45.61 1.25
C SER A 25 24.35 45.54 -0.08
N TYR A 26 25.67 45.34 -0.07
CA TYR A 26 26.48 45.21 -1.29
C TYR A 26 26.23 43.87 -1.98
N ASN A 27 26.11 42.78 -1.21
CA ASN A 27 25.75 41.46 -1.75
C ASN A 27 24.33 41.45 -2.33
N LEU A 28 23.36 42.05 -1.63
CA LEU A 28 22.00 42.18 -2.16
C LEU A 28 21.97 43.00 -3.46
N ARG A 29 22.70 44.11 -3.52
CA ARG A 29 22.72 44.98 -4.71
C ARG A 29 23.38 44.28 -5.90
N SER A 30 24.41 43.47 -5.66
CA SER A 30 25.06 42.64 -6.68
C SER A 30 24.09 41.62 -7.31
N LEU A 31 23.22 40.98 -6.50
CA LEU A 31 22.18 40.06 -6.99
C LEU A 31 21.17 40.76 -7.92
N PHE A 32 20.79 42.01 -7.62
CA PHE A 32 19.91 42.79 -8.48
C PHE A 32 20.56 43.25 -9.79
N VAL A 33 21.89 43.41 -9.82
CA VAL A 33 22.61 43.78 -11.05
C VAL A 33 22.75 42.59 -12.01
N ARG A 34 22.83 41.35 -11.49
CA ARG A 34 22.87 40.09 -12.27
C ARG A 34 21.56 39.29 -12.17
N TRP A 35 20.43 39.99 -12.29
CA TRP A 35 19.10 39.44 -12.02
C TRP A 35 18.77 38.14 -12.80
N SER A 36 19.24 38.00 -14.04
CA SER A 36 18.96 36.83 -14.89
C SER A 36 19.69 35.57 -14.41
N SER A 37 20.97 35.68 -14.05
CA SER A 37 21.76 34.58 -13.49
C SER A 37 21.24 34.19 -12.10
N THR A 38 20.95 35.18 -11.25
CA THR A 38 20.35 34.93 -9.92
C THR A 38 18.99 34.26 -10.01
N LEU A 39 18.12 34.70 -10.94
CA LEU A 39 16.80 34.08 -11.14
C LEU A 39 16.93 32.63 -11.59
N LEU A 40 17.84 32.33 -12.52
CA LEU A 40 18.07 30.95 -12.99
C LEU A 40 18.51 30.03 -11.84
N THR A 41 19.41 30.49 -10.97
CA THR A 41 19.86 29.72 -9.80
C THR A 41 18.72 29.51 -8.79
N VAL A 42 17.94 30.56 -8.49
CA VAL A 42 16.80 30.46 -7.56
C VAL A 42 15.75 29.48 -8.09
N VAL A 43 15.43 29.55 -9.39
CA VAL A 43 14.48 28.63 -10.02
C VAL A 43 15.03 27.20 -10.03
N GLY A 44 16.31 26.99 -10.31
CA GLY A 44 16.95 25.66 -10.27
C GLY A 44 16.92 25.02 -8.88
N ILE A 45 17.31 25.77 -7.85
CA ILE A 45 17.25 25.31 -6.46
C ILE A 45 15.80 25.07 -6.04
N GLY A 46 14.90 26.02 -6.34
CA GLY A 46 13.48 25.93 -6.01
C GLY A 46 12.80 24.71 -6.64
N ALA A 47 13.06 24.45 -7.93
CA ALA A 47 12.53 23.28 -8.63
C ALA A 47 13.05 21.97 -8.02
N THR A 48 14.34 21.90 -7.67
CA THR A 48 14.94 20.72 -7.04
C THR A 48 14.30 20.42 -5.68
N VAL A 49 14.16 21.46 -4.84
CA VAL A 49 13.52 21.35 -3.52
C VAL A 49 12.05 20.96 -3.67
N ALA A 50 11.32 21.54 -4.62
CA ALA A 50 9.93 21.22 -4.89
C ALA A 50 9.73 19.74 -5.31
N VAL A 51 10.57 19.24 -6.21
CA VAL A 51 10.54 17.83 -6.63
C VAL A 51 10.85 16.89 -5.46
N LEU A 52 11.91 17.16 -4.70
CA LEU A 52 12.29 16.34 -3.54
C LEU A 52 11.18 16.32 -2.47
N SER A 53 10.60 17.49 -2.17
CA SER A 53 9.48 17.62 -1.24
C SER A 53 8.24 16.87 -1.74
N GLY A 54 7.95 16.94 -3.04
CA GLY A 54 6.83 16.23 -3.66
C GLY A 54 6.97 14.71 -3.57
N VAL A 55 8.15 14.16 -3.84
CA VAL A 55 8.42 12.72 -3.72
C VAL A 55 8.28 12.25 -2.27
N LEU A 56 8.83 13.00 -1.31
CA LEU A 56 8.69 12.67 0.12
C LEU A 56 7.23 12.77 0.59
N ALA A 57 6.49 13.77 0.13
CA ALA A 57 5.08 13.92 0.43
C ALA A 57 4.24 12.78 -0.14
N LEU A 58 4.50 12.34 -1.38
CA LEU A 58 3.86 11.16 -1.97
C LEU A 58 4.17 9.88 -1.19
N GLN A 59 5.44 9.69 -0.80
CA GLN A 59 5.85 8.55 0.04
C GLN A 59 5.09 8.52 1.37
N GLN A 60 5.00 9.66 2.06
CA GLN A 60 4.25 9.77 3.31
C GLN A 60 2.74 9.59 3.11
N GLY A 61 2.19 10.12 2.01
CA GLY A 61 0.80 9.94 1.64
C GLY A 61 0.43 8.48 1.43
N PHE A 62 1.25 7.73 0.68
CA PHE A 62 1.06 6.29 0.50
C PHE A 62 1.24 5.53 1.82
N SER A 63 2.29 5.83 2.58
CA SER A 63 2.51 5.16 3.87
C SER A 63 1.31 5.30 4.79
N ARG A 64 0.73 6.50 4.94
CA ARG A 64 -0.49 6.71 5.75
C ARG A 64 -1.69 5.96 5.20
N LEU A 65 -1.97 6.08 3.90
CA LEU A 65 -3.14 5.45 3.28
C LEU A 65 -3.15 3.92 3.43
N TYR A 66 -1.98 3.26 3.40
CA TYR A 66 -1.90 1.80 3.50
C TYR A 66 -1.66 1.28 4.92
N THR A 67 -0.98 2.04 5.79
CA THR A 67 -0.81 1.63 7.21
C THR A 67 -2.07 1.83 8.05
N GLU A 68 -2.84 2.88 7.79
CA GLU A 68 -4.08 3.16 8.51
C GLU A 68 -5.22 2.19 8.15
N ASN A 69 -5.23 1.69 6.91
CA ASN A 69 -6.29 0.81 6.42
C ASN A 69 -6.03 -0.69 6.61
N GLY A 70 -4.78 -1.10 6.81
CA GLY A 70 -4.45 -2.51 7.02
C GLY A 70 -4.52 -2.92 8.49
N ARG A 71 -5.13 -4.07 8.77
CA ARG A 71 -5.22 -4.61 10.13
C ARG A 71 -3.96 -5.34 10.55
N ALA A 72 -3.62 -5.18 11.84
CA ALA A 72 -2.45 -5.81 12.45
C ALA A 72 -2.74 -7.24 12.92
N ASP A 73 -4.00 -7.47 13.29
CA ASP A 73 -4.54 -8.71 13.85
C ASP A 73 -5.09 -9.65 12.76
N VAL A 74 -5.04 -9.25 11.49
CA VAL A 74 -5.39 -10.11 10.36
C VAL A 74 -4.11 -10.60 9.69
N ALA A 75 -3.96 -11.92 9.63
CA ALA A 75 -2.84 -12.60 9.00
C ALA A 75 -3.25 -13.13 7.62
N LEU A 76 -2.35 -12.96 6.65
CA LEU A 76 -2.41 -13.59 5.34
C LEU A 76 -1.36 -14.68 5.28
N PHE A 77 -1.82 -15.89 4.97
CA PHE A 77 -0.97 -17.03 4.66
C PHE A 77 -0.89 -17.14 3.15
N LEU A 78 0.34 -17.09 2.64
CA LEU A 78 0.69 -17.20 1.23
C LEU A 78 1.61 -18.39 1.02
N ARG A 79 1.67 -18.87 -0.21
CA ARG A 79 2.69 -19.85 -0.61
C ARG A 79 4.10 -19.28 -0.33
N PRO A 80 5.03 -20.06 0.22
CA PRO A 80 6.42 -19.63 0.36
C PRO A 80 6.99 -19.10 -0.97
N GLY A 81 7.68 -17.96 -0.90
CA GLY A 81 8.22 -17.27 -2.08
C GLY A 81 7.22 -16.42 -2.87
N ALA A 82 5.91 -16.47 -2.57
CA ALA A 82 4.94 -15.60 -3.23
C ALA A 82 5.07 -14.14 -2.74
N THR A 83 5.02 -13.21 -3.70
CA THR A 83 5.06 -11.76 -3.41
C THR A 83 3.66 -11.17 -3.31
N SER A 84 2.67 -11.78 -3.97
CA SER A 84 1.27 -11.38 -3.99
C SER A 84 0.32 -12.57 -3.92
N GLU A 85 -0.94 -12.32 -3.58
CA GLU A 85 -2.00 -13.33 -3.65
C GLU A 85 -2.28 -13.82 -5.09
N GLY A 86 -1.91 -13.03 -6.11
CA GLY A 86 -2.04 -13.42 -7.51
C GLY A 86 -1.08 -14.55 -7.93
N GLU A 87 0.12 -14.58 -7.33
CA GLU A 87 1.20 -15.57 -7.57
C GLU A 87 1.22 -16.72 -6.55
N SER A 88 0.40 -16.60 -5.51
CA SER A 88 0.27 -17.60 -4.47
C SER A 88 -0.74 -18.68 -4.88
N ALA A 89 -0.49 -19.90 -4.42
CA ALA A 89 -1.34 -21.06 -4.63
C ALA A 89 -1.15 -22.02 -3.46
N ILE A 90 -2.16 -22.12 -2.61
CA ILE A 90 -2.21 -23.02 -1.45
C ILE A 90 -3.23 -24.11 -1.75
N MET A 91 -2.80 -25.37 -1.65
CA MET A 91 -3.71 -26.51 -1.84
C MET A 91 -4.84 -26.45 -0.82
N ARG A 92 -6.05 -26.89 -1.20
CA ARG A 92 -7.22 -26.82 -0.32
C ARG A 92 -6.99 -27.63 0.95
N GLU A 93 -6.36 -28.79 0.84
CA GLU A 93 -5.99 -29.66 1.96
C GLU A 93 -4.97 -28.97 2.89
N GLN A 94 -3.95 -28.32 2.33
CA GLN A 94 -2.97 -27.57 3.10
C GLN A 94 -3.62 -26.39 3.84
N ALA A 95 -4.52 -25.66 3.19
CA ALA A 95 -5.27 -24.59 3.83
C ALA A 95 -6.12 -25.09 5.00
N GLN A 96 -6.77 -26.26 4.86
CA GLN A 96 -7.50 -26.88 5.97
C GLN A 96 -6.58 -27.27 7.14
N ILE A 97 -5.37 -27.75 6.86
CA ILE A 97 -4.38 -28.04 7.90
C ILE A 97 -3.95 -26.75 8.60
N LEU A 98 -3.58 -25.71 7.85
CA LEU A 98 -3.19 -24.40 8.39
C LEU A 98 -4.26 -23.81 9.31
N ILE A 99 -5.54 -23.85 8.89
CA ILE A 99 -6.66 -23.33 9.68
C ILE A 99 -6.88 -24.14 10.98
N LYS A 100 -6.68 -25.46 10.94
CA LYS A 100 -6.92 -26.34 12.10
C LYS A 100 -5.77 -26.34 13.10
N GLU A 101 -4.53 -26.24 12.61
CA GLU A 101 -3.32 -26.42 13.41
C GLU A 101 -2.69 -25.11 13.90
N THR A 102 -3.25 -23.96 13.53
CA THR A 102 -2.83 -22.66 14.04
C THR A 102 -3.72 -22.27 15.23
N PRO A 103 -3.28 -22.49 16.49
CA PRO A 103 -4.09 -22.21 17.68
C PRO A 103 -4.35 -20.72 17.91
N GLU A 104 -3.53 -19.83 17.36
CA GLU A 104 -3.63 -18.37 17.50
C GLU A 104 -4.76 -17.76 16.67
N ILE A 105 -5.41 -18.55 15.81
CA ILE A 105 -6.57 -18.10 15.03
C ILE A 105 -7.74 -17.90 16.00
N ALA A 106 -8.24 -16.67 16.06
CA ALA A 106 -9.39 -16.30 16.85
C ALA A 106 -10.61 -17.12 16.43
N ARG A 107 -11.48 -17.43 17.40
CA ARG A 107 -12.71 -18.19 17.17
C ARG A 107 -13.94 -17.31 17.41
N ASP A 108 -15.02 -17.59 16.69
CA ASP A 108 -16.31 -16.96 16.95
C ASP A 108 -17.00 -17.54 18.20
N ALA A 109 -18.17 -17.00 18.53
CA ALA A 109 -18.97 -17.44 19.68
C ALA A 109 -19.39 -18.92 19.59
N GLU A 110 -19.45 -19.47 18.38
CA GLU A 110 -19.77 -20.88 18.11
C GLU A 110 -18.52 -21.78 18.07
N GLY A 111 -17.33 -21.23 18.36
CA GLY A 111 -16.05 -21.96 18.39
C GLY A 111 -15.45 -22.24 17.00
N ARG A 112 -16.00 -21.67 15.93
CA ARG A 112 -15.48 -21.80 14.57
C ARG A 112 -14.29 -20.86 14.40
N ALA A 113 -13.26 -21.32 13.70
CA ALA A 113 -12.08 -20.52 13.40
C ALA A 113 -12.43 -19.36 12.47
N LEU A 114 -12.01 -18.14 12.82
CA LEU A 114 -12.13 -16.95 11.97
C LEU A 114 -11.02 -16.96 10.92
N ALA A 115 -11.11 -17.92 10.01
CA ALA A 115 -10.21 -18.06 8.88
C ALA A 115 -10.95 -18.55 7.63
N ALA A 116 -10.45 -18.15 6.47
CA ALA A 116 -11.03 -18.46 5.18
C ALA A 116 -9.95 -18.67 4.11
N GLY A 117 -10.13 -19.68 3.27
CA GLY A 117 -9.44 -19.81 2.00
C GLY A 117 -10.10 -18.93 0.95
N GLU A 118 -9.30 -18.13 0.25
CA GLU A 118 -9.80 -17.19 -0.75
C GLU A 118 -9.10 -17.39 -2.09
N ILE A 119 -9.85 -17.15 -3.17
CA ILE A 119 -9.35 -17.11 -4.54
C ILE A 119 -9.34 -15.67 -4.99
N TYR A 120 -8.27 -15.23 -5.64
CA TYR A 120 -8.16 -13.89 -6.21
C TYR A 120 -7.74 -13.97 -7.68
N LEU A 121 -8.45 -13.24 -8.52
CA LEU A 121 -8.05 -12.99 -9.90
C LEU A 121 -8.51 -11.61 -10.36
N ALA A 122 -7.61 -10.84 -10.95
CA ALA A 122 -7.96 -9.58 -11.61
C ALA A 122 -8.40 -9.87 -13.05
N LEU A 123 -9.65 -9.52 -13.40
CA LEU A 123 -10.18 -9.66 -14.76
C LEU A 123 -10.45 -8.29 -15.38
N ARG A 124 -10.30 -8.20 -16.70
CA ARG A 124 -10.69 -7.00 -17.44
C ARG A 124 -12.21 -6.85 -17.46
N GLN A 125 -12.69 -5.70 -17.03
CA GLN A 125 -14.09 -5.32 -17.06
C GLN A 125 -14.26 -3.98 -17.76
N ARG A 126 -15.41 -3.81 -18.42
CA ARG A 126 -15.74 -2.58 -19.16
C ARG A 126 -16.18 -1.49 -18.21
N LYS A 127 -15.60 -0.30 -18.38
CA LYS A 127 -16.03 0.88 -17.63
C LYS A 127 -17.31 1.48 -18.22
N VAL A 128 -18.07 2.21 -17.41
CA VAL A 128 -19.26 2.95 -17.86
C VAL A 128 -18.87 4.05 -18.85
N ASP A 129 -17.82 4.80 -18.53
CA ASP A 129 -17.24 5.91 -19.32
C ASP A 129 -16.44 5.49 -20.57
N GLY A 130 -16.33 4.18 -20.83
CA GLY A 130 -15.61 3.62 -21.97
C GLY A 130 -14.21 3.11 -21.65
N GLY A 131 -13.76 2.14 -22.45
CA GLY A 131 -12.53 1.38 -22.22
C GLY A 131 -12.70 0.25 -21.20
N GLU A 132 -11.58 -0.38 -20.84
CA GLU A 132 -11.52 -1.52 -19.93
C GLU A 132 -10.51 -1.26 -18.80
N THR A 133 -10.75 -1.85 -17.64
CA THR A 133 -9.84 -1.83 -16.50
C THR A 133 -9.85 -3.17 -15.79
N ASN A 134 -8.81 -3.46 -15.02
CA ASN A 134 -8.76 -4.67 -14.23
C ASN A 134 -9.57 -4.47 -12.95
N VAL A 135 -10.52 -5.37 -12.70
CA VAL A 135 -11.30 -5.45 -11.48
C VAL A 135 -10.93 -6.74 -10.76
N ALA A 136 -10.67 -6.63 -9.47
CA ALA A 136 -10.39 -7.76 -8.61
C ALA A 136 -11.67 -8.56 -8.35
N ILE A 137 -11.64 -9.83 -8.70
CA ILE A 137 -12.71 -10.79 -8.43
C ILE A 137 -12.19 -11.76 -7.38
N ARG A 138 -12.97 -11.93 -6.32
CA ARG A 138 -12.62 -12.74 -5.17
C ARG A 138 -13.65 -13.84 -4.94
N GLY A 139 -13.16 -15.08 -4.87
CA GLY A 139 -13.92 -16.21 -4.32
C GLY A 139 -13.67 -16.26 -2.82
N VAL A 140 -14.71 -16.10 -2.01
CA VAL A 140 -14.61 -16.02 -0.55
C VAL A 140 -15.41 -17.12 0.15
N GLN A 141 -15.02 -17.41 1.39
CA GLN A 141 -15.80 -18.26 2.30
C GLN A 141 -16.58 -17.36 3.27
N PRO A 142 -17.64 -17.88 3.93
CA PRO A 142 -18.44 -17.07 4.86
C PRO A 142 -17.64 -16.30 5.93
N PRO A 143 -16.57 -16.85 6.54
CA PRO A 143 -15.77 -16.11 7.52
C PRO A 143 -15.08 -14.86 6.95
N SER A 144 -14.80 -14.78 5.64
CA SER A 144 -14.16 -13.63 5.01
C SER A 144 -14.94 -12.33 5.22
N PHE A 145 -16.27 -12.38 5.23
CA PHE A 145 -17.11 -11.21 5.47
C PHE A 145 -16.84 -10.59 6.84
N VAL A 146 -16.73 -11.45 7.87
CA VAL A 146 -16.47 -11.02 9.24
C VAL A 146 -15.03 -10.53 9.39
N ILE A 147 -14.07 -11.24 8.78
CA ILE A 147 -12.65 -10.89 8.85
C ILE A 147 -12.38 -9.54 8.18
N ALA A 148 -12.94 -9.28 7.00
CA ALA A 148 -12.79 -8.02 6.30
C ALA A 148 -13.68 -6.89 6.83
N GLY A 149 -14.64 -7.19 7.72
CA GLY A 149 -15.57 -6.18 8.24
C GLY A 149 -16.52 -5.66 7.16
N VAL A 150 -17.07 -6.56 6.35
CA VAL A 150 -17.99 -6.24 5.27
C VAL A 150 -19.36 -5.83 5.82
N GLU A 151 -19.84 -4.68 5.38
CA GLU A 151 -21.19 -4.19 5.59
C GLU A 151 -21.93 -4.19 4.25
N VAL A 152 -23.03 -4.94 4.14
CA VAL A 152 -23.89 -4.90 2.96
C VAL A 152 -24.81 -3.68 3.08
N VAL A 153 -24.56 -2.66 2.27
CA VAL A 153 -25.28 -1.38 2.31
C VAL A 153 -26.57 -1.40 1.50
N GLU A 154 -26.64 -2.24 0.47
CA GLU A 154 -27.85 -2.45 -0.34
C GLU A 154 -27.99 -3.91 -0.74
N GLY A 155 -29.24 -4.39 -0.84
CA GLY A 155 -29.53 -5.77 -1.20
C GLY A 155 -29.23 -6.77 -0.07
N ARG A 156 -28.54 -7.86 -0.39
CA ARG A 156 -28.18 -8.92 0.56
C ARG A 156 -26.84 -9.57 0.21
N ALA A 157 -26.29 -10.33 1.16
CA ALA A 157 -25.19 -11.25 0.86
C ALA A 157 -25.61 -12.30 -0.20
N PHE A 158 -24.62 -12.83 -0.93
CA PHE A 158 -24.83 -13.95 -1.84
C PHE A 158 -25.13 -15.23 -1.06
N ASN A 159 -25.94 -16.10 -1.65
CA ASN A 159 -26.14 -17.45 -1.12
C ASN A 159 -25.04 -18.38 -1.65
N PRO A 160 -24.27 -19.06 -0.78
CA PRO A 160 -23.25 -20.01 -1.21
C PRO A 160 -23.81 -21.07 -2.16
N GLY A 161 -23.05 -21.43 -3.19
CA GLY A 161 -23.46 -22.36 -4.24
C GLY A 161 -24.25 -21.74 -5.40
N ASN A 162 -24.72 -20.49 -5.30
CA ASN A 162 -25.43 -19.82 -6.38
C ASN A 162 -24.51 -18.96 -7.26
N ASP A 163 -24.93 -18.68 -8.49
CA ASP A 163 -24.28 -17.71 -9.39
C ASP A 163 -24.66 -16.26 -9.02
N GLU A 164 -24.37 -15.93 -7.76
CA GLU A 164 -24.63 -14.64 -7.15
C GLU A 164 -23.31 -14.00 -6.70
N VAL A 165 -23.22 -12.68 -6.85
CA VAL A 165 -22.10 -11.88 -6.35
C VAL A 165 -22.58 -10.67 -5.56
N VAL A 166 -21.72 -10.19 -4.67
CA VAL A 166 -21.81 -8.87 -4.08
C VAL A 166 -20.70 -7.99 -4.60
N VAL A 167 -20.98 -6.71 -4.78
CA VAL A 167 -20.08 -5.76 -5.44
C VAL A 167 -19.69 -4.67 -4.47
N GLY A 168 -18.40 -4.33 -4.42
CA GLY A 168 -17.91 -3.22 -3.62
C GLY A 168 -18.46 -1.87 -4.13
N GLU A 169 -18.88 -1.01 -3.21
CA GLU A 169 -19.51 0.28 -3.53
C GLU A 169 -18.68 1.16 -4.48
N SER A 170 -17.35 1.04 -4.45
CA SER A 170 -16.45 1.83 -5.29
C SER A 170 -16.49 1.45 -6.77
N LEU A 171 -17.16 0.35 -7.14
CA LEU A 171 -17.33 -0.11 -8.52
C LEU A 171 -18.67 0.35 -9.12
N VAL A 172 -19.66 0.67 -8.28
CA VAL A 172 -20.99 1.11 -8.71
C VAL A 172 -20.88 2.42 -9.48
N GLY A 173 -21.54 2.50 -10.65
CA GLY A 173 -21.45 3.65 -11.56
C GLY A 173 -20.12 3.81 -12.31
N ARG A 174 -19.11 2.96 -12.04
CA ARG A 174 -17.80 2.99 -12.71
C ARG A 174 -17.59 1.80 -13.63
N ILE A 175 -18.06 0.62 -13.22
CA ILE A 175 -17.98 -0.63 -13.98
C ILE A 175 -19.36 -1.05 -14.46
N ARG A 176 -19.49 -1.49 -15.71
CA ARG A 176 -20.76 -1.94 -16.28
C ARG A 176 -21.21 -3.25 -15.62
N GLY A 177 -22.49 -3.37 -15.32
CA GLY A 177 -23.08 -4.57 -14.73
C GLY A 177 -22.84 -4.72 -13.23
N CYS A 178 -22.29 -3.71 -12.56
CA CYS A 178 -22.05 -3.69 -11.11
C CYS A 178 -23.23 -3.13 -10.28
N GLU A 179 -24.35 -2.81 -10.91
CA GLU A 179 -25.56 -2.30 -10.25
C GLU A 179 -26.36 -3.44 -9.62
N LEU A 180 -27.08 -3.15 -8.52
CA LEU A 180 -27.91 -4.14 -7.85
C LEU A 180 -28.96 -4.71 -8.82
N GLY A 181 -29.04 -6.04 -8.91
CA GLY A 181 -29.95 -6.76 -9.80
C GLY A 181 -29.46 -6.94 -11.23
N ALA A 182 -28.34 -6.32 -11.62
CA ALA A 182 -27.74 -6.54 -12.93
C ALA A 182 -27.02 -7.89 -13.02
N ASP A 183 -26.75 -8.33 -14.25
CA ASP A 183 -25.89 -9.47 -14.53
C ASP A 183 -24.49 -8.97 -14.93
N ILE A 184 -23.47 -9.49 -14.25
CA ILE A 184 -22.06 -9.25 -14.57
C ILE A 184 -21.44 -10.51 -15.18
N GLN A 185 -20.76 -10.33 -16.30
CA GLN A 185 -20.06 -11.43 -16.96
C GLN A 185 -18.70 -11.64 -16.30
N ILE A 186 -18.48 -12.84 -15.76
CA ILE A 186 -17.20 -13.28 -15.19
C ILE A 186 -16.71 -14.46 -16.02
N ASN A 187 -15.65 -14.23 -16.81
CA ASN A 187 -15.19 -15.14 -17.85
C ASN A 187 -16.36 -15.57 -18.76
N THR A 188 -16.74 -16.85 -18.71
CA THR A 188 -17.78 -17.44 -19.57
C THR A 188 -19.16 -17.51 -18.91
N SER A 189 -19.29 -17.13 -17.64
CA SER A 189 -20.53 -17.28 -16.86
C SER A 189 -21.11 -15.92 -16.41
N PRO A 190 -22.43 -15.71 -16.55
CA PRO A 190 -23.11 -14.56 -15.97
C PRO A 190 -23.35 -14.80 -14.47
N PHE A 191 -23.19 -13.74 -13.67
CA PHE A 191 -23.54 -13.73 -12.25
C PHE A 191 -24.49 -12.60 -11.94
N LYS A 192 -25.47 -12.87 -11.09
CA LYS A 192 -26.40 -11.86 -10.62
C LYS A 192 -25.78 -11.05 -9.48
N VAL A 193 -25.79 -9.72 -9.60
CA VAL A 193 -25.44 -8.83 -8.49
C VAL A 193 -26.61 -8.77 -7.50
N VAL A 194 -26.41 -9.30 -6.29
CA VAL A 194 -27.47 -9.39 -5.26
C VAL A 194 -27.26 -8.48 -4.07
N GLY A 195 -26.10 -7.84 -3.97
CA GLY A 195 -25.81 -6.86 -2.93
C GLY A 195 -24.67 -5.94 -3.29
N ILE A 196 -24.69 -4.76 -2.69
CA ILE A 196 -23.59 -3.80 -2.71
C ILE A 196 -23.03 -3.74 -1.30
N PHE A 197 -21.71 -3.83 -1.17
CA PHE A 197 -21.05 -3.82 0.12
C PHE A 197 -20.01 -2.72 0.24
N ARG A 198 -19.78 -2.30 1.47
CA ARG A 198 -18.67 -1.44 1.90
C ARG A 198 -17.81 -2.23 2.87
N CYS A 199 -16.50 -2.03 2.81
CA CYS A 199 -15.59 -2.53 3.82
C CYS A 199 -14.44 -1.52 4.04
N PRO A 200 -13.80 -1.55 5.23
CA PRO A 200 -12.55 -0.83 5.43
C PRO A 200 -11.48 -1.33 4.45
N GLY A 201 -10.66 -0.40 3.94
CA GLY A 201 -9.55 -0.74 3.05
C GLY A 201 -9.93 -1.03 1.59
N PRO A 202 -9.03 -1.67 0.82
CA PRO A 202 -9.12 -1.74 -0.65
C PRO A 202 -10.21 -2.70 -1.16
N ALA A 203 -10.74 -3.58 -0.32
CA ALA A 203 -11.74 -4.58 -0.72
C ALA A 203 -13.08 -3.96 -1.18
N SER A 204 -13.34 -2.69 -0.88
CA SER A 204 -14.50 -1.93 -1.40
C SER A 204 -14.47 -1.72 -2.93
N SER A 205 -13.37 -2.11 -3.60
CA SER A 205 -13.19 -2.08 -5.05
C SER A 205 -13.17 -3.46 -5.71
N GLU A 206 -13.71 -4.48 -5.02
CA GLU A 206 -13.70 -5.87 -5.48
C GLU A 206 -15.13 -6.41 -5.75
N ILE A 207 -15.21 -7.52 -6.49
CA ILE A 207 -16.44 -8.30 -6.68
C ILE A 207 -16.26 -9.63 -5.95
N TRP A 208 -17.18 -9.96 -5.05
CA TRP A 208 -17.09 -11.15 -4.20
C TRP A 208 -18.19 -12.15 -4.54
N GLY A 209 -17.83 -13.42 -4.65
CA GLY A 209 -18.77 -14.52 -4.77
C GLY A 209 -18.28 -15.76 -4.02
N ASP A 210 -19.10 -16.80 -4.04
CA ASP A 210 -18.78 -18.06 -3.36
C ASP A 210 -17.52 -18.70 -3.96
N VAL A 211 -16.58 -19.10 -3.10
CA VAL A 211 -15.29 -19.67 -3.52
C VAL A 211 -15.44 -20.93 -4.35
N ASP A 212 -16.47 -21.74 -4.09
CA ASP A 212 -16.70 -23.01 -4.79
C ASP A 212 -17.36 -22.82 -6.16
N ARG A 213 -18.12 -21.73 -6.35
CA ARG A 213 -18.57 -21.30 -7.68
C ARG A 213 -17.48 -20.57 -8.46
N MET A 214 -16.76 -19.68 -7.81
CA MET A 214 -15.71 -18.88 -8.43
C MET A 214 -14.51 -19.73 -8.87
N GLY A 215 -14.13 -20.77 -8.13
CA GLY A 215 -12.93 -21.57 -8.43
C GLY A 215 -12.90 -22.13 -9.86
N PRO A 216 -13.91 -22.90 -10.29
CA PRO A 216 -13.99 -23.39 -11.67
C PRO A 216 -14.05 -22.27 -12.71
N ILE A 217 -14.80 -21.20 -12.43
CA ILE A 217 -15.04 -20.09 -13.37
C ILE A 217 -13.78 -19.25 -13.57
N LEU A 218 -12.98 -19.05 -12.53
CA LEU A 218 -11.69 -18.35 -12.58
C LEU A 218 -10.53 -19.27 -12.94
N GLU A 219 -10.78 -20.56 -13.22
CA GLU A 219 -9.77 -21.59 -13.49
C GLU A 219 -8.72 -21.73 -12.36
N ARG A 220 -9.16 -21.51 -11.12
CA ARG A 220 -8.33 -21.55 -9.90
C ARG A 220 -8.76 -22.72 -9.02
N LYS A 221 -7.98 -23.80 -9.03
CA LYS A 221 -8.22 -24.99 -8.18
C LYS A 221 -7.81 -24.76 -6.72
N ASN A 222 -6.70 -24.05 -6.53
CA ASN A 222 -6.07 -23.77 -5.24
C ASN A 222 -6.49 -22.39 -4.73
N PHE A 223 -6.43 -22.19 -3.41
CA PHE A 223 -6.62 -20.88 -2.82
C PHE A 223 -5.43 -19.97 -3.14
N SER A 224 -5.71 -18.72 -3.47
CA SER A 224 -4.70 -17.66 -3.60
C SER A 224 -4.09 -17.33 -2.24
N ARG A 225 -4.90 -17.32 -1.19
CA ARG A 225 -4.44 -17.09 0.19
C ARG A 225 -5.35 -17.80 1.19
N VAL A 226 -4.85 -17.98 2.41
CA VAL A 226 -5.71 -18.11 3.58
C VAL A 226 -5.64 -16.80 4.33
N VAL A 227 -6.78 -16.24 4.71
CA VAL A 227 -6.88 -15.07 5.58
C VAL A 227 -7.41 -15.53 6.93
N ALA A 228 -6.84 -15.04 8.03
CA ALA A 228 -7.32 -15.35 9.37
C ALA A 228 -7.23 -14.13 10.29
N LYS A 229 -8.20 -13.99 11.20
CA LYS A 229 -8.09 -13.09 12.34
C LYS A 229 -7.38 -13.85 13.46
N LEU A 230 -6.29 -13.27 13.98
CA LEU A 230 -5.58 -13.80 15.15
C LEU A 230 -6.07 -13.12 16.44
N ASP A 231 -5.80 -13.73 17.59
CA ASP A 231 -6.15 -13.16 18.90
C ASP A 231 -5.40 -11.85 19.18
N SER A 232 -4.15 -11.74 18.74
CA SER A 232 -3.32 -10.55 18.88
C SER A 232 -2.46 -10.27 17.65
N ALA A 233 -2.17 -8.98 17.42
CA ALA A 233 -1.24 -8.56 16.38
C ALA A 233 0.19 -9.12 16.56
N LYS A 234 0.58 -9.45 17.80
CA LYS A 234 1.89 -10.06 18.09
C LYS A 234 1.98 -11.50 17.58
N ASP A 235 0.83 -12.18 17.48
CA ASP A 235 0.78 -13.59 17.10
C ASP A 235 1.13 -13.79 15.63
N VAL A 236 0.98 -12.77 14.78
CA VAL A 236 1.37 -12.84 13.37
C VAL A 236 2.85 -13.19 13.24
N ALA A 237 3.72 -12.53 14.02
CA ALA A 237 5.16 -12.79 13.99
C ALA A 237 5.51 -14.18 14.53
N VAL A 238 4.82 -14.62 15.59
CA VAL A 238 5.00 -15.96 16.20
C VAL A 238 4.62 -17.05 15.20
N VAL A 239 3.47 -16.91 14.55
CA VAL A 239 2.97 -17.85 13.55
C VAL A 239 3.87 -17.85 12.31
N ALA A 240 4.37 -16.68 11.89
CA ALA A 240 5.30 -16.55 10.77
C ALA A 240 6.61 -17.30 11.02
N GLU A 241 7.24 -17.10 12.19
CA GLU A 241 8.48 -17.78 12.54
C GLU A 241 8.28 -19.31 12.61
N ARG A 242 7.14 -19.76 13.18
CA ARG A 242 6.82 -21.19 13.25
C ARG A 242 6.64 -21.81 11.87
N LEU A 243 5.91 -21.15 10.97
CA LEU A 243 5.58 -21.71 9.65
C LEU A 243 6.66 -21.53 8.59
N ASP A 244 7.63 -20.63 8.79
CA ASP A 244 8.81 -20.50 7.93
C ASP A 244 9.73 -21.74 8.03
N GLY A 245 9.85 -22.31 9.23
CA GLY A 245 10.63 -23.53 9.49
C GLY A 245 9.86 -24.85 9.35
N ASP A 246 8.55 -24.81 9.12
CA ASP A 246 7.69 -26.00 9.10
C ASP A 246 7.83 -26.78 7.78
N LYS A 247 8.20 -28.07 7.87
CA LYS A 247 8.36 -28.95 6.71
C LYS A 247 7.05 -29.58 6.22
N ARG A 248 6.02 -29.61 7.05
CA ARG A 248 4.73 -30.25 6.75
C ARG A 248 3.78 -29.27 6.07
N THR A 249 3.71 -28.04 6.55
CA THR A 249 2.84 -27.01 6.00
C THR A 249 3.52 -25.64 5.93
N PRO A 250 4.57 -25.50 5.10
CA PRO A 250 5.27 -24.23 4.98
C PRO A 250 4.33 -23.16 4.41
N ALA A 251 4.29 -22.01 5.06
CA ALA A 251 3.50 -20.87 4.62
C ALA A 251 4.21 -19.57 4.98
N LYS A 252 4.20 -18.62 4.05
CA LYS A 252 4.61 -17.25 4.35
C LYS A 252 3.45 -16.56 5.06
N VAL A 253 3.67 -16.10 6.27
CA VAL A 253 2.64 -15.39 7.06
C VAL A 253 3.06 -13.95 7.23
N ILE A 254 2.16 -13.04 6.88
CA ILE A 254 2.36 -11.59 6.99
C ILE A 254 1.06 -10.96 7.47
N SER A 255 1.15 -9.82 8.17
CA SER A 255 -0.06 -9.08 8.54
C SER A 255 -0.69 -8.43 7.29
N GLU A 256 -1.99 -8.17 7.32
CA GLU A 256 -2.68 -7.42 6.27
C GLU A 256 -2.06 -6.05 6.07
N ARG A 257 -1.71 -5.35 7.17
CA ARG A 257 -0.98 -4.08 7.10
C ARG A 257 0.33 -4.20 6.34
N GLU A 258 1.14 -5.21 6.67
CA GLU A 258 2.44 -5.42 6.01
C GLU A 258 2.25 -5.77 4.53
N TYR A 259 1.29 -6.63 4.20
CA TYR A 259 0.96 -6.98 2.83
C TYR A 259 0.58 -5.76 1.98
N LEU A 260 -0.34 -4.93 2.49
CA LEU A 260 -0.80 -3.73 1.82
C LEU A 260 0.31 -2.67 1.67
N THR A 261 1.15 -2.52 2.69
CA THR A 261 2.31 -1.63 2.64
C THR A 261 3.35 -2.13 1.63
N GLY A 262 3.59 -3.44 1.59
CA GLY A 262 4.57 -4.08 0.70
C GLY A 262 4.24 -3.91 -0.79
N GLN A 263 2.96 -3.92 -1.18
CA GLN A 263 2.54 -3.74 -2.57
C GLN A 263 2.94 -2.38 -3.17
N THR A 264 3.10 -1.34 -2.34
CA THR A 264 3.50 0.00 -2.80
C THR A 264 4.97 0.33 -2.53
N ALA A 265 5.65 -0.49 -1.72
CA ALA A 265 7.04 -0.27 -1.33
C ALA A 265 8.00 -0.30 -2.52
N ALA A 266 7.80 -1.24 -3.46
CA ALA A 266 8.65 -1.33 -4.66
C ALA A 266 8.51 -0.07 -5.55
N LEU A 267 7.29 0.41 -5.77
CA LEU A 267 7.06 1.65 -6.54
C LEU A 267 7.66 2.86 -5.82
N SER A 268 7.47 2.95 -4.51
CA SER A 268 8.03 4.02 -3.68
C SER A 268 9.56 4.03 -3.73
N TRP A 269 10.20 2.85 -3.70
CA TRP A 269 11.64 2.70 -3.81
C TRP A 269 12.17 3.16 -5.18
N VAL A 270 11.50 2.77 -6.27
CA VAL A 270 11.86 3.21 -7.63
C VAL A 270 11.74 4.73 -7.76
N LEU A 271 10.63 5.31 -7.28
CA LEU A 271 10.43 6.76 -7.27
C LEU A 271 11.49 7.48 -6.43
N TRP A 272 11.90 6.89 -5.30
CA TRP A 272 12.95 7.44 -4.44
C TRP A 272 14.33 7.42 -5.11
N ILE A 273 14.70 6.32 -5.77
CA ILE A 273 15.94 6.24 -6.57
C ILE A 273 15.93 7.30 -7.67
N LEU A 274 14.83 7.39 -8.42
CA LEU A 274 14.72 8.34 -9.53
C LEU A 274 14.78 9.79 -9.02
N GLY A 275 14.08 10.08 -7.92
CA GLY A 275 14.10 11.40 -7.27
C GLY A 275 15.48 11.77 -6.75
N THR A 276 16.19 10.82 -6.11
CA THR A 276 17.54 11.04 -5.58
C THR A 276 18.57 11.23 -6.70
N PHE A 277 18.48 10.42 -7.75
CA PHE A 277 19.32 10.57 -8.94
C PHE A 277 19.11 11.93 -9.61
N LEU A 278 17.85 12.33 -9.83
CA LEU A 278 17.52 13.63 -10.40
C LEU A 278 18.03 14.77 -9.52
N ALA A 279 17.84 14.68 -8.20
CA ALA A 279 18.35 15.66 -7.24
C ALA A 279 19.88 15.76 -7.28
N ALA A 280 20.60 14.64 -7.42
CA ALA A 280 22.05 14.62 -7.54
C ALA A 280 22.54 15.31 -8.82
N VAL A 281 21.91 15.02 -9.97
CA VAL A 281 22.23 15.65 -11.26
C VAL A 281 21.94 17.15 -11.23
N MET A 282 20.78 17.56 -10.71
CA MET A 282 20.40 18.97 -10.57
C MET A 282 21.30 19.70 -9.58
N GLY A 283 21.67 19.06 -8.46
CA GLY A 283 22.61 19.60 -7.48
C GLY A 283 23.99 19.85 -8.09
N ALA A 284 24.52 18.89 -8.86
CA ALA A 284 25.76 19.07 -9.59
C ALA A 284 25.66 20.23 -10.61
N ALA A 285 24.58 20.28 -11.40
CA ALA A 285 24.34 21.35 -12.36
C ALA A 285 24.27 22.74 -11.69
N ALA A 286 23.65 22.84 -10.51
CA ALA A 286 23.58 24.08 -9.74
C ALA A 286 24.98 24.54 -9.26
N VAL A 287 25.84 23.62 -8.81
CA VAL A 287 27.23 23.93 -8.42
C VAL A 287 28.00 24.47 -9.62
N PHE A 288 27.94 23.78 -10.77
CA PHE A 288 28.62 24.23 -11.99
C PHE A 288 28.08 25.56 -12.51
N SER A 289 26.76 25.78 -12.44
CA SER A 289 26.15 27.06 -12.83
C SER A 289 26.52 28.20 -11.88
N GLY A 290 26.78 27.93 -10.60
CA GLY A 290 27.18 28.95 -9.62
C GLY A 290 28.66 29.33 -9.71
N MET A 291 29.48 28.51 -10.37
CA MET A 291 30.91 28.78 -10.57
C MET A 291 31.22 29.65 -11.81
N ASN A 292 30.25 29.86 -12.71
CA ASN A 292 30.34 30.72 -13.90
C ASN A 292 29.62 32.06 -13.68
#